data_AF-D5GZQ5-F1
#
_entry.id   AF-D5GZQ5-F1
#
_cell.length_a   1.000
_cell.length_b   1.000
_cell.length_c   1.000
_cell.angle_alpha   90.00
_cell.angle_beta   90.00
_cell.angle_gamma   90.00
#
_symmetry.space_group_name_H-M   'P 1'
#
loop_
_entity.id
_entity.type
_entity.pdbx_description
1 polymer ?
#
loop_
_entity_poly.entity_id
_entity_poly.type
_entity_poly.pdbx_seq_one_letter_code
_entity_poly.pdbx_strand_id
1 'polypeptide(L)' 'MKNKILTKNQVRSRSIVAGVLALLIGFVWDYFQYKTLNLGTVFWNIVESVAFVIFMNIFMNSYYKKKSKKQ' A
#
# COMPACT_ATOMS: atom_id res chain seq x y z
N MET A 1 -8.67 17.26 -20.43
CA MET A 1 -8.34 15.88 -19.98
C MET A 1 -9.48 15.36 -19.11
N LYS A 2 -10.14 14.25 -19.47
CA LYS A 2 -11.19 13.67 -18.64
C LYS A 2 -10.58 13.23 -17.30
N ASN A 3 -10.92 13.93 -16.21
CA ASN A 3 -10.65 13.47 -14.85
C ASN A 3 -11.41 12.15 -14.67
N LYS A 4 -10.76 11.01 -14.99
CA LYS A 4 -11.28 9.69 -14.63
C LYS A 4 -11.23 9.61 -13.11
N ILE A 5 -12.35 9.90 -12.48
CA ILE A 5 -12.59 9.58 -11.06
C ILE A 5 -12.32 8.08 -10.94
N LEU A 6 -11.27 7.72 -10.20
CA LEU A 6 -10.92 6.33 -9.97
C LEU A 6 -12.05 5.66 -9.20
N THR A 7 -12.57 4.56 -9.72
CA THR A 7 -13.65 3.82 -9.06
C THR A 7 -13.12 3.19 -7.77
N LYS A 8 -14.02 2.96 -6.78
CA LYS A 8 -13.65 2.31 -5.51
C LYS A 8 -12.87 1.00 -5.73
N ASN A 9 -13.23 0.23 -6.76
CA ASN A 9 -12.55 -1.02 -7.12
C ASN A 9 -11.12 -0.79 -7.61
N GLN A 10 -10.85 0.29 -8.35
CA GLN A 10 -9.51 0.64 -8.77
C GLN A 10 -8.65 1.16 -7.61
N VAL A 11 -9.24 1.93 -6.68
CA VAL A 11 -8.54 2.37 -5.45
C VAL A 11 -8.15 1.16 -4.60
N ARG A 12 -9.08 0.23 -4.39
CA ARG A 12 -8.81 -1.02 -3.67
C ARG A 12 -7.70 -1.85 -4.33
N SER A 13 -7.79 -2.06 -5.65
CA SER A 13 -6.77 -2.82 -6.39
C SER A 13 -5.39 -2.17 -6.33
N ARG A 14 -5.30 -0.84 -6.49
CA ARG A 14 -4.03 -0.11 -6.39
C ARG A 14 -3.44 -0.15 -4.98
N SER A 15 -4.29 -0.11 -3.96
CA SER A 15 -3.84 -0.19 -2.56
C SER A 15 -3.28 -1.58 -2.25
N ILE A 16 -3.91 -2.64 -2.76
CA ILE A 16 -3.39 -4.02 -2.64
C ILE A 16 -2.05 -4.17 -3.36
N VAL A 17 -1.93 -3.68 -4.60
CA VAL A 17 -0.66 -3.72 -5.36
C VAL A 17 0.45 -2.96 -4.60
N ALA A 18 0.14 -1.79 -4.04
CA ALA A 18 1.09 -1.02 -3.25
C ALA A 18 1.52 -1.77 -1.98
N GLY A 19 0.60 -2.49 -1.32
CA GLY A 19 0.93 -3.36 -0.19
C GLY A 19 1.87 -4.49 -0.54
N VAL A 20 1.58 -5.22 -1.63
CA VAL A 20 2.44 -6.32 -2.11
C VAL A 20 3.84 -5.80 -2.45
N LEU A 21 3.94 -4.64 -3.12
CA LEU A 21 5.23 -4.01 -3.40
C LEU A 21 5.97 -3.61 -2.12
N ALA A 22 5.29 -3.02 -1.14
CA ALA A 22 5.89 -2.67 0.14
C ALA A 22 6.42 -3.91 0.88
N LEU A 23 5.69 -5.03 0.83
CA LEU A 23 6.08 -6.30 1.43
C LEU A 23 7.36 -6.86 0.78
N LEU A 24 7.42 -6.83 -0.55
CA LEU A 24 8.62 -7.25 -1.29
C LEU A 24 9.83 -6.37 -0.98
N ILE A 25 9.64 -5.05 -0.89
CA ILE A 25 10.71 -4.12 -0.52
C ILE A 25 11.19 -4.40 0.91
N GLY A 26 10.28 -4.64 1.85
CA GLY A 26 10.62 -4.99 3.24
C GLY A 26 11.47 -6.26 3.32
N PHE A 27 11.11 -7.31 2.58
CA PHE A 27 11.91 -8.54 2.52
C PHE A 27 13.29 -8.34 1.89
N VAL A 28 13.37 -7.57 0.79
CA VAL A 28 14.66 -7.25 0.16
C VAL A 28 15.52 -6.45 1.12
N TRP A 29 14.95 -5.43 1.77
CA TRP A 29 15.66 -4.58 2.73
C TRP A 29 16.20 -5.39 3.92
N ASP A 30 15.36 -6.22 4.54
CA ASP A 30 15.76 -7.08 5.65
C ASP A 30 16.85 -8.06 5.25
N TYR A 31 16.75 -8.64 4.06
CA TYR A 31 17.78 -9.53 3.53
C TYR A 31 19.11 -8.80 3.33
N PHE A 32 19.10 -7.58 2.80
CA PHE A 32 20.31 -6.76 2.66
C PHE A 32 20.90 -6.35 4.00
N GLN A 33 20.07 -5.99 4.97
CA GLN A 33 20.51 -5.47 6.27
C GLN A 33 21.01 -6.58 7.21
N TYR A 34 20.28 -7.69 7.30
CA TYR A 34 20.54 -8.74 8.28
C TYR A 34 21.15 -10.00 7.68
N LYS A 35 21.25 -10.10 6.35
CA LYS A 35 21.68 -11.31 5.59
C LYS A 35 20.89 -12.59 5.91
N THR A 36 19.81 -12.47 6.70
CA THR A 36 18.93 -13.56 7.10
C THR A 36 17.51 -13.02 7.17
N LEU A 37 16.53 -13.86 6.81
CA LEU A 37 15.11 -13.56 7.02
C LEU A 37 14.68 -14.26 8.30
N ASN A 38 14.68 -13.50 9.41
CA ASN A 38 14.16 -14.01 10.68
C ASN A 38 12.62 -14.10 10.60
N LEU A 39 12.04 -15.17 11.14
CA LEU A 39 10.59 -15.34 11.22
C LEU A 39 9.89 -14.14 11.87
N GLY A 40 10.54 -13.50 12.86
CA GLY A 40 10.03 -12.30 13.52
C GLY A 40 9.94 -11.08 12.59
N THR A 41 10.98 -10.82 11.79
CA THR A 41 10.98 -9.69 10.85
C THR A 41 10.05 -9.96 9.67
N VAL A 42 9.97 -11.21 9.21
CA VAL A 42 9.02 -11.63 8.18
C VAL A 42 7.58 -11.39 8.64
N PHE A 43 7.23 -11.80 9.86
CA PHE A 43 5.90 -11.57 10.42
C PHE A 43 5.59 -10.07 10.54
N TRP A 44 6.56 -9.29 11.00
CA TRP A 44 6.40 -7.84 11.13
C TRP A 44 6.16 -7.15 9.78
N ASN A 45 6.92 -7.50 8.75
CA ASN A 45 6.74 -6.97 7.39
C ASN A 45 5.35 -7.30 6.81
N ILE A 46 4.80 -8.48 7.12
CA ILE A 46 3.45 -8.84 6.70
C ILE A 46 2.41 -7.94 7.39
N VAL A 47 2.54 -7.75 8.71
CA VAL A 47 1.64 -6.87 9.48
C VAL A 47 1.73 -5.43 8.97
N GLU A 48 2.94 -4.93 8.74
CA GLU A 48 3.19 -3.58 8.24
C GLU A 48 2.61 -3.38 6.83
N SER A 49 2.77 -4.36 5.94
CA SER A 49 2.18 -4.32 4.61
C SER A 49 0.65 -4.30 4.65
N VAL A 50 0.01 -5.13 5.50
CA VAL A 50 -1.45 -5.11 5.66
C VAL A 50 -1.94 -3.76 6.18
N ALA A 51 -1.26 -3.20 7.19
CA ALA A 51 -1.55 -1.86 7.70
C ALA A 51 -1.41 -0.79 6.60
N PHE A 52 -0.36 -0.90 5.78
CA PHE A 52 -0.11 0.00 4.66
C PHE A 52 -1.21 -0.07 3.58
N VAL A 53 -1.72 -1.26 3.25
CA VAL A 53 -2.87 -1.42 2.32
C VAL A 53 -4.10 -0.68 2.84
N ILE A 54 -4.41 -0.85 4.13
CA ILE A 54 -5.56 -0.20 4.76
C ILE A 54 -5.39 1.33 4.73
N PHE A 55 -4.21 1.81 5.12
CA PHE A 55 -3.87 3.22 5.06
C PHE A 55 -4.00 3.80 3.65
N MET A 56 -3.40 3.14 2.64
CA MET A 56 -3.45 3.60 1.24
C MET A 56 -4.87 3.63 0.70
N ASN A 57 -5.70 2.66 1.07
CA ASN A 57 -7.10 2.64 0.66
C ASN A 57 -7.88 3.83 1.27
N ILE A 58 -7.68 4.12 2.56
CA ILE A 58 -8.30 5.28 3.24
C ILE A 58 -7.78 6.59 2.65
N PHE A 59 -6.46 6.72 2.50
CA PHE A 59 -5.79 7.91 1.99
C PHE A 59 -6.26 8.25 0.56
N MET A 60 -6.22 7.28 -0.34
CA MET A 60 -6.65 7.46 -1.72
C MET A 60 -8.14 7.79 -1.78
N ASN A 61 -8.99 7.09 -1.02
CA ASN A 61 -10.43 7.37 -1.01
C ASN A 61 -10.76 8.78 -0.47
N SER A 62 -10.01 9.25 0.55
CA SER A 62 -10.10 10.61 1.08
C SER A 62 -9.61 11.65 0.06
N TYR A 63 -8.48 11.39 -0.61
CA TYR A 63 -7.91 12.24 -1.65
C TYR A 63 -8.87 12.41 -2.83
N TYR A 64 -9.49 11.33 -3.32
CA TYR A 64 -10.47 11.41 -4.41
C TYR A 64 -11.75 12.14 -3.99
N LYS A 65 -12.24 11.95 -2.76
CA LYS A 65 -13.36 12.75 -2.21
C LYS A 65 -13.04 14.24 -2.19
N LYS A 66 -11.81 14.62 -1.82
CA LYS A 66 -11.37 16.02 -1.77
C LYS A 66 -11.25 16.64 -3.17
N LYS A 67 -10.79 15.86 -4.16
CA LYS A 67 -10.66 16.31 -5.55
C LYS A 67 -12.02 16.50 -6.24
N SER A 68 -13.00 15.65 -5.93
CA SER A 68 -14.37 15.76 -6.48
C SER A 68 -15.18 16.95 -5.94
N LYS A 69 -14.82 17.51 -4.79
CA LYS A 69 -15.47 18.71 -4.22
C LYS A 69 -14.88 20.04 -4.71
N LYS A 70 -13.71 20.00 -5.36
CA LYS A 70 -13.01 21.18 -5.90
C LYS A 70 -13.24 21.39 -7.40
N GLN A 71 -13.93 20.46 -8.07
CA GLN A 71 -14.50 20.64 -9.41
C GLN A 71 -15.97 21.01 -9.27
#